data_AF-A0A917GR00-F1
#
_entry.id   AF-A0A917GR00-F1
#
_cell.length_a   1.000
_cell.length_b   1.000
_cell.length_c   1.000
_cell.angle_alpha   90.00
_cell.angle_beta   90.00
_cell.angle_gamma   90.00
#
_symmetry.space_group_name_H-M   'P 1'
#
loop_
_entity.id
_entity.type
_entity.pdbx_description
1 polymer ?
#
loop_
_entity_poly.entity_id
_entity_poly.type
_entity_poly.pdbx_seq_one_letter_code
_entity_poly.pdbx_strand_id
1 'polypeptide(L)'
;MKFNLNTYFDFKIGIAGALFMGTTVFAINYFSTNLVLESLTAALKQGTYTFLFGGFLMKGCEYIAIHIKKRNFAIVAAVLIPTVTTLILTYGMHLLKGTPKPLASTIPTLMIIPATAVWAIRKRKMMNKEEVPRE
;
A
#
# COMPACT_ATOMS: atom_id res chain seq x y z
N MET A 1 29.40 -2.48 -2.29
CA MET A 1 28.23 -2.61 -1.39
C MET A 1 26.98 -2.83 -2.25
N LYS A 2 26.45 -4.06 -2.32
CA LYS A 2 25.21 -4.33 -3.08
C LYS A 2 24.02 -3.82 -2.28
N PHE A 3 23.44 -2.69 -2.68
CA PHE A 3 22.18 -2.22 -2.11
C PHE A 3 21.08 -3.22 -2.48
N ASN A 4 20.65 -4.04 -1.51
CA ASN A 4 19.52 -4.94 -1.72
C ASN A 4 18.23 -4.13 -1.52
N LEU A 5 17.74 -3.50 -2.60
CA LEU A 5 16.54 -2.66 -2.59
C LEU A 5 15.30 -3.38 -2.04
N ASN A 6 15.27 -4.72 -2.08
CA ASN A 6 14.22 -5.54 -1.45
C ASN A 6 14.15 -5.40 0.08
N THR A 7 15.16 -4.82 0.72
CA THR A 7 15.17 -4.56 2.17
C THR A 7 14.22 -3.43 2.54
N TYR A 8 14.12 -2.41 1.68
CA TYR A 8 13.36 -1.18 1.94
C TYR A 8 12.10 -1.05 1.07
N PHE A 9 11.99 -1.87 0.03
CA PHE A 9 10.88 -1.81 -0.91
C PHE A 9 10.41 -3.21 -1.33
N ASP A 10 9.11 -3.49 -1.21
CA ASP A 10 8.53 -4.73 -1.75
C ASP A 10 8.10 -4.51 -3.21
N PHE A 11 8.96 -4.91 -4.16
CA PHE A 11 8.68 -4.73 -5.59
C PHE A 11 7.43 -5.50 -6.05
N LYS A 12 7.18 -6.69 -5.52
CA LYS A 12 6.04 -7.51 -5.94
C LYS A 12 4.74 -6.85 -5.52
N ILE A 13 4.66 -6.40 -4.28
CA ILE A 13 3.47 -5.71 -3.76
C ILE A 13 3.33 -4.32 -4.40
N GLY A 14 4.42 -3.59 -4.61
CA GLY A 14 4.41 -2.33 -5.33
C GLY A 14 3.81 -2.48 -6.73
N ILE A 15 4.28 -3.44 -7.54
CA ILE A 15 3.76 -3.70 -8.89
C ILE A 15 2.28 -4.12 -8.83
N ALA A 16 1.93 -5.07 -7.94
CA ALA A 16 0.56 -5.54 -7.81
C ALA A 16 -0.41 -4.41 -7.45
N GLY A 17 -0.03 -3.57 -6.48
CA GLY A 17 -0.81 -2.39 -6.09
C GLY A 17 -0.93 -1.37 -7.22
N ALA A 18 0.16 -1.09 -7.94
CA ALA A 18 0.19 -0.16 -9.06
C ALA A 18 -0.74 -0.57 -10.19
N LEU A 19 -0.72 -1.85 -10.57
CA LEU A 19 -1.59 -2.39 -11.61
C LEU A 19 -3.06 -2.33 -11.19
N PHE A 20 -3.37 -2.74 -9.96
CA PHE A 20 -4.73 -2.69 -9.43
C PHE A 20 -5.26 -1.25 -9.42
N MET A 21 -4.57 -0.33 -8.74
CA MET A 21 -5.02 1.05 -8.60
C MET A 21 -5.02 1.82 -9.92
N GLY A 22 -4.01 1.61 -10.77
CA GLY A 22 -3.95 2.23 -12.10
C GLY A 22 -5.13 1.80 -12.96
N THR A 23 -5.44 0.49 -12.99
CA THR A 23 -6.58 -0.04 -13.75
C THR A 23 -7.91 0.48 -13.20
N THR A 24 -8.09 0.51 -11.88
CA THR A 24 -9.30 1.06 -11.25
C THR A 24 -9.49 2.54 -11.58
N VAL A 25 -8.44 3.36 -11.47
CA VAL A 25 -8.53 4.79 -11.79
C VAL A 25 -8.76 5.03 -13.29
N PHE A 26 -8.13 4.24 -14.16
CA PHE A 26 -8.41 4.29 -15.59
C PHE A 26 -9.89 4.04 -15.87
N ALA A 27 -10.44 2.93 -15.35
CA ALA A 27 -11.83 2.55 -15.58
C ALA A 27 -12.80 3.63 -15.08
N ILE A 28 -12.59 4.13 -13.85
CA ILE A 28 -13.45 5.18 -13.27
C ILE A 28 -13.44 6.45 -14.13
N ASN A 29 -12.26 6.90 -14.58
CA ASN A 29 -12.17 8.13 -15.39
C ASN A 29 -12.73 7.90 -16.80
N TYR A 30 -12.39 6.79 -17.45
CA TYR A 30 -12.83 6.50 -18.81
C TYR A 30 -14.33 6.35 -18.90
N PHE A 31 -14.97 5.61 -17.99
CA PHE A 31 -16.43 5.48 -17.99
C PHE A 31 -17.16 6.76 -17.58
N SER A 32 -16.47 7.73 -16.94
CA SER A 32 -17.06 9.01 -16.57
C SER A 32 -16.92 10.10 -17.64
N THR A 33 -15.82 10.11 -18.41
CA THR A 33 -15.51 11.21 -19.35
C THR A 33 -15.41 10.76 -20.81
N ASN A 34 -15.24 9.46 -21.07
CA ASN A 34 -14.89 8.87 -22.37
C ASN A 34 -13.57 9.40 -22.97
N LEU A 35 -12.75 10.13 -22.20
CA LEU A 35 -11.47 10.68 -22.65
C LEU A 35 -10.32 9.73 -22.30
N VAL A 36 -9.81 9.02 -23.30
CA VAL A 36 -8.76 7.99 -23.12
C VAL A 36 -7.46 8.58 -22.57
N LEU A 37 -6.95 9.67 -23.17
CA LEU A 37 -5.65 10.24 -22.81
C LEU A 37 -5.63 10.83 -21.39
N GLU A 38 -6.71 11.50 -20.99
CA GLU A 38 -6.84 12.04 -19.63
C GLU A 38 -6.96 10.92 -18.60
N SER A 39 -7.76 9.90 -18.92
CA SER A 39 -7.93 8.72 -18.06
C SER A 39 -6.62 7.95 -17.89
N LEU A 40 -5.83 7.80 -18.96
CA LEU A 40 -4.52 7.17 -18.91
C LEU A 40 -3.52 7.99 -18.08
N THR A 41 -3.54 9.32 -18.21
CA THR A 41 -2.70 10.21 -17.42
C THR A 41 -3.03 10.10 -15.92
N ALA A 42 -4.31 10.05 -15.56
CA ALA A 42 -4.76 9.83 -14.19
C ALA A 42 -4.34 8.44 -13.66
N ALA A 43 -4.51 7.40 -14.47
CA ALA A 43 -4.14 6.04 -14.14
C ALA A 43 -2.64 5.87 -13.90
N LEU A 44 -1.79 6.46 -14.75
CA LEU A 44 -0.34 6.44 -14.59
C LEU A 44 0.08 7.17 -13.31
N LYS A 45 -0.48 8.36 -13.04
CA LYS A 45 -0.22 9.10 -11.80
C LYS A 45 -0.58 8.26 -10.57
N GLN A 46 -1.75 7.62 -10.57
CA GLN A 46 -2.16 6.77 -9.46
C GLN A 46 -1.29 5.51 -9.34
N GLY A 47 -0.99 4.86 -10.46
CA GLY A 47 -0.17 3.65 -10.52
C GLY A 47 1.24 3.90 -9.99
N THR A 48 1.92 4.96 -10.44
CA THR A 48 3.25 5.33 -9.95
C THR A 48 3.22 5.65 -8.45
N TYR A 49 2.21 6.38 -8.00
CA TYR A 49 2.05 6.68 -6.58
C TYR A 49 1.86 5.42 -5.74
N THR A 50 0.98 4.52 -6.19
CA THR A 50 0.68 3.26 -5.50
C THR A 50 1.87 2.31 -5.53
N PHE A 51 2.65 2.29 -6.63
CA PHE A 51 3.89 1.55 -6.71
C PHE A 51 4.85 1.98 -5.60
N LEU A 52 5.18 3.28 -5.58
CA LEU A 52 6.18 3.84 -4.68
C LEU A 52 5.76 3.69 -3.20
N PHE A 53 4.56 4.14 -2.86
CA PHE A 53 4.10 4.10 -1.47
C PHE A 53 3.67 2.70 -1.06
N GLY A 54 3.03 1.92 -1.93
CA GLY A 54 2.62 0.55 -1.62
C GLY A 54 3.81 -0.37 -1.31
N GLY A 55 4.86 -0.32 -2.14
CA GLY A 55 6.06 -1.13 -1.92
C GLY A 55 6.83 -0.73 -0.64
N PHE A 56 6.97 0.57 -0.39
CA PHE A 56 7.64 1.09 0.80
C PHE A 56 6.84 0.81 2.09
N LEU A 57 5.56 1.13 2.10
CA LEU A 57 4.69 0.93 3.27
C LEU A 57 4.51 -0.55 3.60
N MET A 58 4.49 -1.43 2.61
CA MET A 58 4.42 -2.86 2.87
C MET A 58 5.69 -3.40 3.55
N LYS A 59 6.87 -2.87 3.21
CA LYS A 59 8.09 -3.20 3.95
C LYS A 59 8.10 -2.61 5.35
N GLY A 60 7.61 -1.39 5.52
CA GLY A 60 7.38 -0.82 6.85
C GLY A 60 6.45 -1.69 7.71
N CYS A 61 5.34 -2.16 7.13
CA CYS A 61 4.41 -3.10 7.77
C CYS A 61 5.11 -4.39 8.19
N GLU A 62 5.91 -5.00 7.30
CA GLU A 62 6.69 -6.21 7.60
C GLU A 62 7.67 -5.96 8.76
N TYR A 63 8.43 -4.86 8.69
CA TYR A 63 9.39 -4.49 9.72
C TYR A 63 8.74 -4.36 11.10
N ILE A 64 7.63 -3.64 11.19
CA ILE A 64 6.88 -3.45 12.45
C ILE A 64 6.32 -4.78 12.96
N ALA A 65 5.80 -5.62 12.07
CA ALA A 65 5.16 -6.89 12.43
C ALA A 65 6.14 -7.90 13.05
N ILE A 66 7.42 -7.88 12.66
CA ILE A 66 8.44 -8.83 13.12
C ILE A 66 9.26 -8.30 14.31
N HIS A 67 9.50 -6.99 14.42
CA HIS A 67 10.37 -6.45 15.48
C HIS A 67 9.67 -6.24 16.83
N ILE A 68 8.33 -6.15 16.86
CA ILE A 68 7.58 -5.94 18.10
C ILE A 68 7.22 -7.29 18.75
N LYS A 69 7.71 -7.50 19.98
CA LYS A 69 7.53 -8.75 20.74
C LYS A 69 6.06 -9.14 20.98
N LYS A 70 5.21 -8.20 21.42
CA LYS A 70 3.80 -8.50 21.76
C LYS A 70 2.96 -8.69 20.50
N ARG A 71 2.22 -9.82 20.42
CA ARG A 71 1.45 -10.22 19.23
C ARG A 71 0.45 -9.18 18.77
N ASN A 72 -0.50 -8.88 19.64
CA ASN A 72 -1.62 -8.01 19.31
C ASN A 72 -1.11 -6.59 19.01
N PHE A 73 -0.13 -6.11 19.77
CA PHE A 73 0.43 -4.78 19.57
C PHE A 73 1.14 -4.64 18.22
N ALA A 74 1.94 -5.63 17.78
CA ALA A 74 2.58 -5.49 16.48
C ALA A 74 1.60 -5.52 15.32
N ILE A 75 0.56 -6.37 15.38
CA ILE A 75 -0.43 -6.44 14.31
C ILE A 75 -1.18 -5.10 14.23
N VAL A 76 -1.62 -4.56 15.37
CA VAL A 76 -2.28 -3.26 15.42
C VAL A 76 -1.35 -2.16 14.89
N ALA A 77 -0.10 -2.10 15.34
CA ALA A 77 0.86 -1.09 14.89
C ALA A 77 1.19 -1.22 13.39
N ALA A 78 1.39 -2.44 12.90
CA ALA A 78 1.71 -2.73 11.50
C ALA A 78 0.54 -2.44 10.54
N VAL A 79 -0.70 -2.38 11.04
CA VAL A 79 -1.85 -1.93 10.26
C VAL A 79 -2.05 -0.43 10.39
N LEU A 80 -2.04 0.08 11.62
CA LEU A 80 -2.41 1.46 11.92
C LEU A 80 -1.41 2.46 11.36
N ILE A 81 -0.10 2.22 11.52
CA ILE A 81 0.94 3.15 11.05
C ILE A 81 0.93 3.30 9.52
N PRO A 82 0.93 2.21 8.72
CA PRO A 82 0.81 2.34 7.27
C PRO A 82 -0.52 2.93 6.82
N THR A 83 -1.63 2.62 7.50
CA THR A 83 -2.94 3.16 7.17
C THR A 83 -2.99 4.67 7.36
N VAL A 84 -2.58 5.17 8.53
CA VAL A 84 -2.54 6.61 8.82
C VAL A 84 -1.62 7.32 7.83
N THR A 85 -0.44 6.77 7.57
CA THR A 85 0.50 7.32 6.59
C THR A 85 -0.13 7.40 5.19
N THR A 86 -0.79 6.33 4.74
CA THR A 86 -1.48 6.29 3.44
C THR A 86 -2.59 7.33 3.34
N LEU A 87 -3.39 7.48 4.40
CA LEU A 87 -4.49 8.45 4.43
C LEU A 87 -3.96 9.88 4.38
N ILE A 88 -2.94 10.22 5.18
CA ILE A 88 -2.31 11.54 5.16
C ILE A 88 -1.74 11.85 3.78
N LEU A 89 -1.00 10.90 3.21
CA LEU A 89 -0.36 11.04 1.90
C LEU A 89 -1.41 11.23 0.79
N THR A 90 -2.45 10.40 0.78
CA THR A 90 -3.51 10.44 -0.23
C THR A 90 -4.34 11.72 -0.09
N TYR A 91 -4.79 12.04 1.12
CA TYR A 91 -5.58 13.23 1.39
C TYR A 91 -4.79 14.51 1.13
N GLY A 92 -3.51 14.55 1.53
CA GLY A 92 -2.60 15.64 1.24
C GLY A 92 -2.41 15.86 -0.26
N MET A 93 -2.31 14.79 -1.05
CA MET A 93 -2.25 14.89 -2.50
C MET A 93 -3.53 15.53 -3.08
N HIS A 94 -4.70 15.14 -2.59
CA HIS A 94 -5.98 15.69 -3.05
C HIS A 94 -6.19 17.15 -2.66
N LEU A 95 -5.75 17.56 -1.47
CA LEU A 95 -5.75 18.95 -1.02
C LEU A 95 -4.86 19.83 -1.92
N LEU A 96 -3.63 19.40 -2.20
CA LEU A 96 -2.67 20.16 -3.00
C LEU A 96 -3.05 20.25 -4.48
N LYS A 97 -3.77 19.24 -5.00
CA LYS A 97 -4.18 19.17 -6.42
C LYS A 97 -5.62 19.62 -6.68
N GLY A 98 -6.34 20.14 -5.66
CA GLY A 98 -7.65 20.75 -5.83
C GLY A 98 -8.75 19.82 -6.37
N THR A 99 -8.69 18.52 -6.07
CA THR A 99 -9.66 17.56 -6.64
C THR A 99 -11.04 17.74 -5.98
N PRO A 100 -12.14 17.85 -6.74
CA PRO A 100 -13.44 18.27 -6.22
C PRO A 100 -14.11 17.28 -5.24
N LYS A 101 -13.59 16.05 -5.06
CA LYS A 101 -14.10 15.06 -4.09
C LYS A 101 -12.98 14.24 -3.39
N PRO A 102 -12.21 14.84 -2.46
CA PRO A 102 -11.10 14.19 -1.78
C PRO A 102 -11.51 12.90 -1.04
N LEU A 103 -12.70 12.93 -0.41
CA LEU A 103 -13.21 11.82 0.39
C LEU A 103 -13.56 10.58 -0.45
N ALA A 104 -14.10 10.77 -1.65
CA ALA A 104 -14.47 9.66 -2.54
C ALA A 104 -13.23 8.92 -3.06
N SER A 105 -12.15 9.65 -3.35
CA SER A 105 -10.89 9.09 -3.82
C SER A 105 -10.05 8.43 -2.71
N THR A 106 -10.33 8.71 -1.44
CA THR A 106 -9.75 7.97 -0.30
C THR A 106 -10.43 6.63 -0.02
N ILE A 107 -11.66 6.38 -0.51
CA ILE A 107 -12.35 5.10 -0.26
C ILE A 107 -11.53 3.90 -0.77
N PRO A 108 -10.99 3.91 -2.01
CA PRO A 108 -10.13 2.82 -2.49
C PRO A 108 -8.87 2.63 -1.63
N THR A 109 -8.35 3.70 -1.01
CA THR A 109 -7.14 3.62 -0.19
C THR A 109 -7.33 2.89 1.13
N LEU A 110 -8.58 2.73 1.60
CA LEU A 110 -8.91 1.90 2.75
C LEU A 110 -8.56 0.43 2.54
N MET A 111 -8.37 -0.02 1.28
CA MET A 111 -7.86 -1.36 0.96
C MET A 111 -6.47 -1.63 1.56
N ILE A 112 -5.72 -0.60 1.96
CA ILE A 112 -4.47 -0.77 2.69
C ILE A 112 -4.66 -1.49 4.04
N ILE A 113 -5.83 -1.33 4.68
CA ILE A 113 -6.13 -1.92 6.00
C ILE A 113 -6.17 -3.45 5.92
N PRO A 114 -7.03 -4.09 5.10
CA PRO A 114 -7.03 -5.54 4.97
C PRO A 114 -5.72 -6.07 4.39
N ALA A 115 -5.08 -5.35 3.46
CA ALA A 115 -3.80 -5.76 2.88
C ALA A 115 -2.68 -5.84 3.93
N THR A 116 -2.51 -4.80 4.74
CA THR A 116 -1.49 -4.76 5.81
C THR A 116 -1.80 -5.75 6.94
N ALA A 117 -3.09 -5.93 7.28
CA ALA A 117 -3.49 -6.92 8.29
C ALA A 117 -3.13 -8.35 7.86
N VAL A 118 -3.48 -8.74 6.63
CA VAL A 118 -3.14 -10.05 6.07
C VAL A 118 -1.63 -10.23 6.00
N TRP A 119 -0.90 -9.21 5.54
CA TRP A 119 0.56 -9.28 5.42
C TRP A 119 1.26 -9.42 6.77
N ALA A 120 0.88 -8.60 7.77
CA ALA A 120 1.42 -8.65 9.12
C ALA A 120 1.20 -10.02 9.77
N ILE A 121 -0.01 -10.59 9.62
CA ILE A 121 -0.33 -11.93 10.15
C ILE A 121 0.52 -13.01 9.46
N ARG A 122 0.65 -12.95 8.12
CA ARG A 122 1.43 -13.93 7.36
C ARG A 122 2.91 -13.91 7.75
N LYS A 123 3.52 -12.72 7.78
CA LYS A 123 4.94 -12.57 8.10
C LYS A 123 5.28 -13.03 9.51
N ARG A 124 4.41 -12.73 10.47
CA ARG A 124 4.61 -13.21 11.83
C ARG A 124 4.46 -14.72 11.97
N LYS A 125 3.52 -15.35 11.25
CA LYS A 125 3.41 -16.82 11.21
C LYS A 125 4.66 -17.48 10.63
N MET A 126 5.33 -16.83 9.66
CA MET A 126 6.60 -17.32 9.10
C MET A 126 7.74 -17.21 10.11
N MET A 127 7.88 -16.08 10.79
CA MET A 127 8.87 -15.88 11.86
C MET A 127 8.73 -16.93 12.97
N ASN A 128 7.51 -17.16 13.48
CA ASN A 128 7.27 -18.18 14.50
C ASN A 128 7.55 -19.63 14.01
N LYS A 129 7.44 -19.90 12.70
CA LYS A 129 7.77 -21.21 12.12
C LYS A 129 9.27 -21.41 11.93
N GLU A 130 10.03 -20.33 11.77
CA GLU A 130 11.49 -20.37 11.67
C GLU A 130 12.14 -20.49 13.06
N GLU A 131 11.49 -19.98 14.11
CA GLU A 131 11.91 -20.14 15.51
C GLU A 131 11.65 -21.56 16.07
N VAL A 132 10.74 -22.33 15.47
CA VAL A 132 10.45 -23.72 15.87
C VAL A 132 11.22 -24.66 14.93
N PRO A 133 12.22 -25.43 15.42
CA PRO A 133 12.97 -26.36 14.58
C PRO A 133 12.01 -27.36 13.91
N ARG A 134 12.22 -27.62 12.62
CA ARG A 134 11.52 -28.72 11.94
C ARG A 134 12.16 -30.03 12.39
N GLU A 135 11.42 -30.81 13.17
CA GLU A 135 11.74 -32.20 13.51
C GLU A 135 11.75 -33.09 12.25
#